data_AF-A0A1I7DRH5-F1
#
_entry.id   AF-A0A1I7DRH5-F1
#
_cell.length_a   1.000
_cell.length_b   1.000
_cell.length_c   1.000
_cell.angle_alpha   90.00
_cell.angle_beta   90.00
_cell.angle_gamma   90.00
#
_symmetry.space_group_name_H-M   'P 1'
#
loop_
_entity.id
_entity.type
_entity.pdbx_description
1 polymer ?
#
loop_
_entity_poly.entity_id
_entity_poly.type
_entity_poly.pdbx_seq_one_letter_code
_entity_poly.pdbx_strand_id
1 'polypeptide(L)' 'DERINRVIAMVRAKVEHPFRIVKRQFAHVKTRYRGLAKNRAQLFTLFALGNLFLVRRRLMA' A
#
# COMPACT_ATOMS: atom_id res chain seq x y z
N ASP A 1 -10.05 -14.06 23.51
CA ASP A 1 -9.51 -14.25 22.14
C ASP A 1 -10.34 -13.65 21.02
N GLU A 2 -11.66 -13.89 20.98
CA GLU A 2 -12.53 -13.47 19.86
C GLU A 2 -12.52 -11.95 19.59
N ARG A 3 -12.52 -11.13 20.65
CA ARG A 3 -12.40 -9.66 20.56
C ARG A 3 -11.05 -9.23 19.97
N ILE A 4 -9.96 -9.90 20.33
CA ILE A 4 -8.60 -9.60 19.83
C ILE A 4 -8.52 -9.93 18.35
N ASN A 5 -9.04 -11.11 17.96
CA ASN A 5 -9.10 -11.53 16.56
C ASN A 5 -9.91 -10.54 15.69
N ARG A 6 -11.03 -10.04 16.21
CA ARG A 6 -11.84 -9.01 15.53
C ARG A 6 -11.05 -7.72 15.31
N VAL A 7 -10.29 -7.27 16.30
CA VAL A 7 -9.43 -6.07 16.17
C VAL A 7 -8.34 -6.28 15.13
N ILE A 8 -7.65 -7.43 15.16
CA ILE A 8 -6.60 -7.75 14.18
C ILE A 8 -7.18 -7.83 12.77
N ALA A 9 -8.35 -8.44 12.58
CA ALA A 9 -9.02 -8.54 11.29
C ALA A 9 -9.40 -7.14 10.73
N MET A 10 -9.92 -6.25 11.57
CA MET A 10 -10.21 -4.87 11.15
C MET A 10 -8.95 -4.11 10.72
N VAL A 11 -7.84 -4.28 11.45
CA VAL A 11 -6.57 -3.65 11.09
C VAL A 11 -6.05 -4.23 9.77
N ARG A 12 -6.11 -5.55 9.57
CA ARG A 12 -5.71 -6.20 8.31
C ARG A 12 -6.50 -5.68 7.12
N ALA A 13 -7.83 -5.59 7.24
CA ALA A 13 -8.67 -5.05 6.19
C ALA A 13 -8.30 -3.61 5.77
N LYS A 14 -7.94 -2.76 6.75
CA LYS A 14 -7.46 -1.39 6.46
C LYS A 14 -6.11 -1.39 5.75
N VAL A 15 -5.19 -2.26 6.15
CA VAL A 15 -3.83 -2.33 5.62
C VAL A 15 -3.79 -2.98 4.24
N GLU A 16 -4.61 -4.00 3.99
CA GLU A 16 -4.71 -4.70 2.70
C GLU A 16 -5.05 -3.76 1.54
N HIS A 17 -5.82 -2.69 1.80
CA HIS A 17 -6.24 -1.78 0.76
C HIS A 17 -5.08 -0.98 0.11
N PRO A 18 -4.21 -0.26 0.86
CA PRO A 18 -2.97 0.30 0.33
C PRO A 18 -2.08 -0.73 -0.37
N PHE A 19 -1.92 -1.93 0.20
CA PHE A 19 -1.10 -2.98 -0.41
C PHE A 19 -1.68 -3.45 -1.75
N ARG A 20 -3.00 -3.54 -1.88
CA ARG A 20 -3.67 -3.86 -3.15
C ARG A 20 -3.40 -2.79 -4.19
N ILE A 21 -3.47 -1.50 -3.83
CA ILE A 21 -3.17 -0.40 -4.76
C ILE A 21 -1.72 -0.50 -5.25
N VAL A 22 -0.76 -0.65 -4.35
CA VAL A 22 0.67 -0.76 -4.70
C VAL A 22 0.95 -1.98 -5.58
N LYS A 23 0.39 -3.15 -5.25
CA LYS A 23 0.65 -4.40 -5.99
C LYS A 23 -0.09 -4.48 -7.32
N ARG A 24 -1.34 -3.98 -7.40
CA ARG A 24 -2.19 -4.09 -8.60
C ARG A 24 -2.09 -2.87 -9.50
N GLN A 25 -2.26 -1.66 -8.95
CA GLN A 25 -2.30 -0.44 -9.76
C GLN A 25 -0.92 0.03 -10.21
N PHE A 26 0.08 -0.13 -9.33
CA PHE A 26 1.47 0.22 -9.62
C PHE A 26 2.35 -0.99 -10.01
N ALA A 27 1.73 -2.17 -10.18
CA ALA A 27 2.38 -3.42 -10.61
C ALA A 27 3.63 -3.82 -9.80
N HIS A 28 3.73 -3.42 -8.53
CA HIS A 28 4.86 -3.78 -7.66
C HIS A 28 4.71 -5.22 -7.12
N VAL A 29 4.83 -6.21 -8.01
CA VAL A 29 4.65 -7.64 -7.69
C VAL A 29 5.95 -8.30 -7.22
N LYS A 30 7.11 -7.85 -7.74
CA LYS A 30 8.44 -8.37 -7.39
C LYS A 30 9.39 -7.22 -7.08
N THR A 31 10.23 -7.40 -6.06
CA THR A 31 11.35 -6.50 -5.77
C THR A 31 12.43 -6.64 -6.83
N ARG A 32 13.06 -5.52 -7.22
CA ARG A 32 14.15 -5.55 -8.21
C ARG A 32 15.48 -5.85 -7.52
N TYR A 33 16.39 -6.53 -8.22
CA TYR A 33 17.76 -6.74 -7.75
C TYR A 33 18.62 -5.48 -8.00
N ARG A 34 18.30 -4.39 -7.28
CA ARG A 34 19.01 -3.09 -7.37
C ARG A 34 19.57 -2.60 -6.02
N GLY A 35 19.48 -3.43 -4.98
CA GLY A 35 19.93 -3.12 -3.62
C GLY A 35 18.81 -2.60 -2.70
N LEU A 36 18.99 -2.80 -1.40
CA LEU A 36 17.98 -2.50 -0.38
C LEU A 36 17.58 -1.02 -0.34
N ALA A 37 18.56 -0.11 -0.45
CA ALA A 37 18.31 1.33 -0.40
C ALA A 37 17.39 1.79 -1.54
N LYS A 38 17.66 1.35 -2.77
CA LYS A 38 16.86 1.69 -3.96
C LYS A 38 15.46 1.09 -3.90
N ASN A 39 15.32 -0.15 -3.43
CA ASN A 39 14.02 -0.78 -3.23
C ASN A 39 13.19 -0.07 -2.15
N ARG A 40 13.82 0.37 -1.05
CA ARG A 40 13.15 1.12 0.02
C ARG A 40 12.65 2.47 -0.49
N ALA A 41 13.48 3.22 -1.20
CA ALA A 41 13.09 4.49 -1.81
C ALA A 41 11.91 4.31 -2.79
N GLN A 42 11.93 3.26 -3.61
CA GLN A 42 10.81 2.93 -4.50
C GLN A 42 9.51 2.61 -3.73
N LEU A 43 9.59 1.86 -2.64
CA LEU A 43 8.40 1.57 -1.83
C LEU A 43 7.80 2.84 -1.24
N PHE A 44 8.62 3.73 -0.66
CA PHE A 44 8.14 4.99 -0.09
C PHE A 44 7.45 5.86 -1.14
N THR A 45 8.02 6.00 -2.34
CA THR A 45 7.38 6.77 -3.41
C THR A 45 6.07 6.14 -3.88
N LEU A 46 6.00 4.81 -4.00
CA LEU A 46 4.76 4.10 -4.34
C LEU A 46 3.66 4.28 -3.29
N PHE A 47 4.00 4.30 -2.01
CA PHE A 47 3.02 4.57 -0.95
C PHE A 47 2.54 6.03 -0.97
N ALA A 48 3.42 6.99 -1.23
CA ALA A 48 3.02 8.38 -1.40
C ALA A 48 2.06 8.56 -2.59
N LEU A 49 2.36 7.92 -3.73
CA LEU A 49 1.47 7.91 -4.90
C LEU A 49 0.17 7.14 -4.64
N GLY A 50 0.22 6.07 -3.83
CA GLY A 50 -0.97 5.34 -3.40
C GLY A 50 -1.93 6.20 -2.59
N ASN A 51 -1.41 7.04 -1.70
CA ASN A 51 -2.21 8.03 -0.96
C ASN A 51 -2.84 9.07 -1.89
N LEU A 52 -2.09 9.54 -2.90
CA LEU A 52 -2.64 10.47 -3.89
C LEU A 52 -3.73 9.81 -4.74
N PHE A 53 -3.52 8.56 -5.14
CA PHE A 53 -4.49 7.77 -5.91
C PHE A 53 -5.81 7.56 -5.16
N LEU A 54 -5.75 7.40 -3.83
CA LEU A 54 -6.95 7.32 -2.98
C LEU A 54 -7.77 8.61 -3.01
N VAL A 55 -7.11 9.77 -3.04
CA VAL A 55 -7.75 11.09 -3.01
C VAL A 55 -8.08 11.60 -4.42
N ARG A 56 -7.72 10.88 -5.49
CA ARG A 56 -7.89 11.31 -6.90
C ARG A 56 -9.27 11.86 -7.23
N ARG A 57 -10.35 11.29 -6.68
CA ARG A 57 -11.73 11.75 -6.94
C ARG A 57 -12.00 13.15 -6.38
N ARG A 58 -11.31 13.54 -5.29
CA ARG A 58 -11.40 14.88 -4.71
C ARG A 58 -10.50 15.88 -5.42
N LEU A 59 -9.41 15.41 -6.05
CA LEU A 59 -8.44 16.25 -6.75
C LEU A 59 -8.81 16.51 -8.21
N MET A 60 -9.65 15.67 -8.81
CA MET A 60 -10.19 15.85 -10.16
C MET A 60 -11.58 16.50 -10.18
N ALA A 61 -12.04 17.01 -9.02
CA ALA A 61 -13.23 17.83 -8.88
C ALA A 61 -12.81 19.31 -8.94
#